data_AF-A0A482IN32-F1
#
_entry.id   AF-A0A482IN32-F1
#
_cell.length_a   1.000
_cell.length_b   1.000
_cell.length_c   1.000
_cell.angle_alpha   90.00
_cell.angle_beta   90.00
_cell.angle_gamma   90.00
#
_symmetry.space_group_name_H-M   'P 1'
#
loop_
_entity.id
_entity.type
_entity.pdbx_description
1 polymer ?
#
loop_
_entity_poly.entity_id
_entity_poly.type
_entity_poly.pdbx_seq_one_letter_code
_entity_poly.pdbx_strand_id
1 'polypeptide(L)'
;MTYEFQEYPAWVSKEGEESRLVQTAEEHAGLGDGWKLPEAAPFTPREQSPDFVEYPKWVNGVIVADADAEAALLAAQPDSERAILMQIAAEKGVKVDGRWSDAKLRAAIEAV
;
A
#
# COMPACT_ATOMS: atom_id res chain seq x y z
N MET A 1 -10.02 17.91 -4.24
CA MET A 1 -8.61 18.35 -4.16
C MET A 1 -8.26 19.01 -5.46
N THR A 2 -8.11 20.33 -5.46
CA THR A 2 -7.57 21.07 -6.61
C THR A 2 -6.05 20.93 -6.53
N TYR A 3 -5.44 20.22 -7.47
CA TYR A 3 -3.99 20.19 -7.57
C TYR A 3 -3.55 21.50 -8.23
N GLU A 4 -2.86 22.36 -7.49
CA GLU A 4 -2.16 23.50 -8.07
C GLU A 4 -0.86 23.01 -8.69
N PHE A 5 -0.70 23.21 -9.99
CA PHE A 5 0.54 22.87 -10.68
C PHE A 5 1.59 23.92 -10.34
N GLN A 6 2.68 23.48 -9.69
CA GLN A 6 3.81 24.35 -9.38
C GLN A 6 4.64 24.56 -10.66
N GLU A 7 4.51 25.74 -11.28
CA GLU A 7 5.16 26.06 -12.55
C GLU A 7 6.65 26.42 -12.42
N TYR A 8 7.07 26.93 -11.25
CA TYR A 8 8.47 27.31 -10.97
C TYR A 8 9.00 26.61 -9.70
N PRO A 9 10.28 26.29 -9.59
CA PRO A 9 11.34 26.60 -10.55
C PRO A 9 11.25 25.76 -11.82
N ALA A 10 11.62 26.35 -12.95
CA ALA A 10 11.57 25.68 -14.26
C ALA A 10 12.83 25.93 -15.08
N TRP A 11 13.23 24.91 -15.84
CA TRP A 11 14.29 25.01 -16.84
C TRP A 11 13.74 25.65 -18.11
N VAL A 12 14.08 26.90 -18.36
CA VAL A 12 13.73 27.60 -19.60
C VAL A 12 14.84 27.44 -20.63
N SER A 13 14.46 27.38 -21.89
CA SER A 13 15.38 27.26 -23.02
C SER A 13 15.05 28.24 -24.13
N LYS A 14 16.06 28.60 -24.91
CA LYS A 14 15.95 29.45 -26.10
C LYS A 14 16.88 28.93 -27.18
N GLU A 15 16.45 29.00 -28.43
CA GLU A 15 17.24 28.52 -29.57
C GLU A 15 18.59 29.24 -29.64
N GLY A 16 19.69 28.47 -29.66
CA GLY A 16 21.05 29.00 -29.71
C GLY A 16 21.63 29.49 -28.38
N GLU A 17 20.90 29.40 -27.27
CA GLU A 17 21.39 29.73 -25.93
C GLU A 17 21.34 28.51 -24.99
N GLU A 18 22.14 28.51 -23.93
CA GLU A 18 22.13 27.44 -22.92
C GLU A 18 20.87 27.51 -22.06
N SER A 19 20.31 26.35 -21.71
CA SER A 19 19.17 26.25 -20.80
C SER A 19 19.52 26.81 -19.42
N ARG A 20 18.57 27.50 -18.79
CA ARG A 20 18.75 28.09 -17.45
C ARG A 20 17.59 27.76 -16.52
N LEU A 21 17.90 27.55 -15.24
CA LEU A 21 16.90 27.36 -14.20
C LEU A 21 16.43 28.73 -13.70
N VAL A 22 15.12 28.94 -13.72
CA VAL A 22 14.47 30.17 -13.24
C VAL A 22 13.60 29.84 -12.04
N GLN A 23 13.64 30.66 -10.99
CA GLN A 23 12.96 30.41 -9.71
C GLN A 23 11.56 31.03 -9.66
N THR A 24 11.31 32.12 -10.38
CA THR A 24 10.01 32.83 -10.36
C THR A 24 9.54 33.28 -11.73
N ALA A 25 8.26 33.62 -11.83
CA ALA A 25 7.67 34.17 -13.03
C ALA A 25 8.27 35.55 -13.40
N GLU A 26 8.65 36.39 -12.42
CA GLU A 26 9.27 37.68 -12.72
C GLU A 26 10.66 37.53 -13.34
N GLU A 27 11.46 36.58 -12.82
CA GLU A 27 12.77 36.27 -13.39
C GLU A 27 12.66 35.79 -14.83
N HIS A 28 11.66 34.95 -15.13
CA HIS A 28 11.40 34.46 -16.49
C HIS A 28 11.02 35.62 -17.42
N ALA A 29 10.09 36.49 -17.00
CA ALA A 29 9.70 37.66 -17.77
C ALA A 29 10.88 38.62 -18.02
N GLY A 30 11.81 38.73 -17.06
CA GLY A 30 13.03 39.53 -17.18
C GLY A 30 14.04 39.02 -18.23
N LEU A 31 13.90 37.78 -18.71
CA LEU A 31 14.78 37.22 -19.75
C LEU A 31 14.49 37.75 -21.16
N GLY A 32 13.31 38.33 -21.37
CA GLY A 32 12.85 38.84 -22.66
C GLY A 32 12.40 37.73 -23.63
N ASP A 33 12.18 38.13 -24.89
CA ASP A 33 11.54 37.26 -25.88
C ASP A 33 12.39 36.05 -26.28
N GLY A 34 11.69 34.92 -26.50
CA GLY A 34 12.26 33.68 -27.03
C GLY A 34 12.60 32.61 -25.99
N TRP A 35 12.52 32.91 -24.70
CA TRP A 35 12.63 31.92 -23.62
C TRP A 35 11.33 31.15 -23.47
N LYS A 36 11.42 29.82 -23.42
CA LYS A 36 10.28 28.91 -23.36
C LYS A 36 10.42 27.96 -22.18
N LEU A 37 9.29 27.76 -21.49
CA LEU A 37 9.12 26.70 -20.51
C LEU A 37 9.10 25.33 -21.20
N PRO A 38 9.48 24.25 -20.50
CA PRO A 38 9.39 22.92 -21.04
C PRO A 38 7.93 22.53 -21.21
N GLU A 39 7.64 21.72 -22.23
CA GLU A 39 6.29 21.19 -22.44
C GLU A 39 5.91 20.27 -21.28
N ALA A 40 4.73 20.51 -20.70
CA ALA A 40 4.21 19.65 -19.65
C ALA A 40 3.85 18.28 -20.25
N ALA A 41 4.66 17.27 -19.95
CA ALA A 41 4.32 15.89 -20.30
C ALA A 41 3.11 15.43 -19.47
N PRO A 42 2.15 14.68 -20.05
CA PRO A 42 1.09 14.08 -19.27
C PRO A 42 1.67 13.09 -18.25
N PHE A 43 1.03 12.98 -17.08
CA PHE A 43 1.38 11.96 -16.12
C PHE A 43 1.13 10.58 -16.74
N THR A 44 2.20 9.80 -16.93
CA THR A 44 2.11 8.40 -17.35
C THR A 44 2.15 7.51 -16.11
N PRO A 45 1.05 6.83 -15.74
CA PRO A 45 1.09 5.81 -14.70
C PRO A 45 2.14 4.76 -15.05
N ARG A 46 2.89 4.28 -14.05
CA ARG A 46 3.80 3.16 -14.26
C ARG A 46 2.97 1.90 -14.53
N GLU A 47 3.26 1.20 -15.62
CA GLU A 47 2.71 -0.15 -15.83
C GLU A 47 3.28 -1.07 -14.75
N GLN A 48 2.39 -1.67 -13.95
CA GLN A 48 2.74 -2.72 -13.01
C GLN A 48 2.56 -4.08 -13.68
N SER A 49 3.48 -5.02 -13.46
CA SER A 49 3.29 -6.39 -13.92
C SER A 49 2.10 -7.03 -13.20
N PRO A 50 1.38 -7.98 -13.83
CA PRO A 50 0.28 -8.71 -13.19
C PRO A 50 0.70 -9.39 -11.86
N ASP A 51 1.97 -9.76 -11.78
CA ASP A 51 2.55 -10.46 -10.62
C ASP A 51 3.19 -9.50 -9.60
N PHE A 52 3.03 -8.19 -9.77
CA PHE A 52 3.57 -7.20 -8.83
C PHE A 52 2.79 -7.25 -7.51
N VAL A 53 3.49 -7.59 -6.44
CA VAL A 53 2.95 -7.54 -5.07
C VAL A 53 3.76 -6.53 -4.27
N GLU A 54 3.08 -5.53 -3.73
CA GLU A 54 3.70 -4.50 -2.90
C GLU A 54 3.64 -4.90 -1.42
N TYR A 55 4.79 -4.82 -0.75
CA TYR A 55 4.95 -5.02 0.68
C TYR A 55 5.46 -3.72 1.33
N PRO A 56 5.17 -3.48 2.62
CA PRO A 56 4.37 -4.32 3.50
C PRO A 56 2.86 -4.27 3.17
N LYS A 57 2.16 -5.38 3.36
CA LYS A 57 0.70 -5.48 3.14
C LYS A 57 -0.02 -6.00 4.38
N TRP A 58 -1.31 -5.72 4.46
CA TRP A 58 -2.19 -6.26 5.51
C TRP A 58 -2.74 -7.62 5.09
N VAL A 59 -2.49 -8.66 5.89
CA VAL A 59 -3.04 -10.00 5.71
C VAL A 59 -3.65 -10.43 7.05
N ASN A 60 -4.97 -10.65 7.07
CA ASN A 60 -5.70 -11.12 8.26
C ASN A 60 -5.41 -10.33 9.55
N GLY A 61 -5.33 -9.00 9.43
CA GLY A 61 -5.09 -8.11 10.58
C GLY A 61 -3.63 -8.01 11.05
N VAL A 62 -2.69 -8.62 10.32
CA VAL A 62 -1.25 -8.53 10.58
C VAL A 62 -0.55 -7.86 9.38
N ILE A 63 0.43 -7.00 9.64
CA ILE A 63 1.30 -6.43 8.60
C ILE A 63 2.40 -7.43 8.29
N VAL A 64 2.48 -7.88 7.03
CA VAL A 64 3.53 -8.78 6.52
C VAL A 64 4.52 -7.99 5.66
N ALA A 65 5.81 -8.25 5.86
CA ALA A 65 6.90 -7.48 5.24
C ALA A 65 7.37 -8.06 3.89
N ASP A 66 7.11 -9.33 3.64
CA ASP A 66 7.54 -10.06 2.45
C ASP A 66 6.65 -11.29 2.19
N ALA A 67 6.91 -11.95 1.06
CA ALA A 67 6.15 -13.11 0.60
C ALA A 67 6.33 -14.34 1.51
N ASP A 68 7.51 -14.53 2.10
CA ASP A 68 7.78 -15.66 2.98
C ASP A 68 6.99 -15.51 4.29
N ALA A 69 6.92 -14.30 4.85
CA ALA A 69 6.11 -13.97 6.01
C ALA A 69 4.60 -14.13 5.74
N GLU A 70 4.13 -13.74 4.55
CA GLU A 70 2.75 -13.99 4.12
C GLU A 70 2.45 -15.49 4.05
N ALA A 71 3.32 -16.26 3.39
CA ALA A 71 3.15 -17.70 3.24
C ALA A 71 3.13 -18.42 4.60
N ALA A 72 4.03 -18.03 5.52
CA ALA A 72 4.05 -18.56 6.88
C ALA A 72 2.77 -18.22 7.65
N LEU A 73 2.25 -17.00 7.53
CA LEU A 73 1.01 -16.57 8.18
C LEU A 73 -0.22 -17.32 7.63
N LEU A 74 -0.26 -17.57 6.33
CA LEU A 74 -1.34 -18.36 5.69
C LEU A 74 -1.26 -19.84 6.08
N ALA A 75 -0.06 -20.41 6.15
CA ALA A 75 0.13 -21.81 6.55
C ALA A 75 -0.19 -22.07 8.03
N ALA A 76 -0.03 -21.06 8.90
CA ALA A 76 -0.34 -21.16 10.33
C ALA A 76 -1.83 -21.06 10.65
N GLN A 77 -2.68 -20.71 9.67
CA GLN A 77 -4.10 -20.53 9.94
C GLN A 77 -4.85 -21.86 10.04
N PRO A 78 -5.75 -22.01 11.02
CA PRO A 78 -6.64 -23.16 11.08
C PRO A 78 -7.51 -23.23 9.82
N ASP A 79 -7.49 -24.39 9.17
CA ASP A 79 -8.19 -24.69 7.93
C ASP A 79 -9.71 -24.92 8.10
N SER A 80 -10.19 -24.98 9.35
CA SER A 80 -11.56 -25.33 9.69
C SER A 80 -12.09 -24.59 10.92
N GLU A 81 -13.40 -24.29 10.92
CA GLU A 81 -14.10 -23.67 12.07
C GLU A 81 -13.88 -24.46 13.36
N ARG A 82 -13.87 -25.79 13.28
CA ARG A 82 -13.59 -26.65 14.42
C ARG A 82 -12.18 -26.46 14.98
N ALA A 83 -11.17 -26.29 14.12
CA ALA A 83 -9.80 -26.02 14.56
C ALA A 83 -9.70 -24.65 15.25
N ILE A 84 -10.41 -23.63 14.75
CA ILE A 84 -10.54 -22.32 15.41
C ILE A 84 -11.15 -22.48 16.81
N LEU A 85 -12.28 -23.18 16.92
CA LEU A 85 -12.96 -23.40 18.21
C LEU A 85 -12.08 -24.18 19.18
N MET A 86 -11.35 -25.20 18.72
CA MET A 86 -10.41 -25.95 19.55
C MET A 86 -9.26 -25.08 20.06
N GLN A 87 -8.71 -24.21 19.22
CA GLN A 87 -7.66 -23.28 19.61
C GLN A 87 -8.17 -22.30 20.68
N ILE A 88 -9.33 -21.68 20.47
CA ILE A 88 -9.93 -20.76 21.45
C ILE A 88 -10.25 -21.51 22.75
N ALA A 89 -10.75 -22.74 22.68
CA ALA A 89 -10.99 -23.57 23.86
C ALA A 89 -9.69 -23.85 24.64
N ALA A 90 -8.59 -24.13 23.94
CA ALA A 90 -7.28 -24.33 24.56
C ALA A 90 -6.75 -23.03 25.22
N GLU A 91 -6.86 -21.89 24.54
CA GLU A 91 -6.48 -20.57 25.06
C GLU A 91 -7.30 -20.20 26.31
N LYS A 92 -8.60 -20.53 26.33
CA LYS A 92 -9.49 -20.30 27.48
C LYS A 92 -9.42 -21.40 28.56
N GLY A 93 -8.65 -22.46 28.34
CA GLY A 93 -8.55 -23.59 29.28
C GLY A 93 -9.81 -24.47 29.39
N VAL A 94 -10.69 -24.46 28.37
CA VAL A 94 -11.90 -25.28 28.32
C VAL A 94 -11.54 -26.73 27.97
N LYS A 95 -11.97 -27.68 28.81
CA LYS A 95 -11.81 -29.11 28.52
C LYS A 95 -12.87 -29.56 27.50
N VAL A 96 -12.42 -29.92 26.30
CA VAL A 96 -13.28 -30.35 25.19
C VAL A 96 -13.34 -31.88 25.09
N ASP A 97 -14.53 -32.44 24.87
CA ASP A 97 -14.73 -33.84 24.50
C ASP A 97 -14.79 -33.98 22.96
N GLY A 98 -14.11 -34.99 22.41
CA GLY A 98 -14.04 -35.23 20.97
C GLY A 98 -15.40 -35.46 20.28
N ARG A 99 -16.44 -35.82 21.03
CA ARG A 99 -17.82 -36.02 20.54
C ARG A 99 -18.66 -34.75 20.52
N TRP A 100 -18.14 -33.62 20.98
CA TRP A 100 -18.91 -32.37 20.97
C TRP A 100 -19.07 -31.84 19.55
N SER A 101 -20.31 -31.46 19.23
CA SER A 101 -20.62 -30.66 18.06
C SER A 101 -20.04 -29.25 18.22
N ASP A 102 -19.82 -28.58 17.10
CA ASP A 102 -19.23 -27.24 17.08
C ASP A 102 -20.12 -26.22 17.81
N ALA A 103 -21.44 -26.40 17.78
CA ALA A 103 -22.39 -25.60 18.56
C ALA A 103 -22.17 -25.72 20.08
N LYS A 104 -21.89 -26.94 20.57
CA LYS A 104 -21.63 -27.17 22.01
C LYS A 104 -20.27 -26.61 22.42
N LEU A 105 -19.27 -26.76 21.56
CA LEU A 105 -17.94 -26.15 21.71
C LEU A 105 -18.03 -24.62 21.84
N ARG A 106 -18.73 -23.97 20.91
CA ARG A 106 -18.95 -22.52 20.91
C ARG A 106 -19.64 -22.04 22.20
N ALA A 107 -20.73 -22.70 22.59
CA ALA A 107 -21.44 -22.34 23.82
C ALA A 107 -20.55 -22.47 25.07
N ALA A 108 -19.69 -23.49 25.13
CA ALA A 108 -18.76 -23.65 26.24
C ALA A 108 -17.66 -22.58 26.28
N ILE A 109 -17.20 -22.12 25.12
CA ILE A 109 -16.20 -21.05 24.97
C ILE A 109 -16.78 -19.69 25.38
N GLU A 110 -18.02 -19.40 25.00
CA GLU A 110 -18.70 -18.12 25.30
C GLU A 110 -19.11 -17.98 26.77
N ALA A 111 -19.28 -19.11 27.47
CA ALA A 111 -19.64 -19.14 28.89
C ALA A 111 -18.45 -18.85 29.85
N VAL A 112 -17.24 -18.68 29.31
CA VAL A 112 -15.99 -18.34 30.04
C VAL A 112 -15.62 -16.90 29.78
#